data_AF-A0AAU0NTE7-F1
#
_entry.id   AF-A0AAU0NTE7-F1
#
_cell.length_a   1.000
_cell.length_b   1.000
_cell.length_c   1.000
_cell.angle_alpha   90.00
_cell.angle_beta   90.00
_cell.angle_gamma   90.00
#
_symmetry.space_group_name_H-M   'P 1'
#
loop_
_entity.id
_entity.type
_entity.pdbx_description
1 polymer ?
#
loop_
_entity_poly.entity_id
_entity_poly.type
_entity_poly.pdbx_seq_one_letter_code
_entity_poly.pdbx_strand_id
1 'polypeptide(L)'
;MACRHDDIARCKSDIQKITEIGELLAVEEGINLLVTLELSSLASNCEATFSCINMEELKSEEKKLNKDISDLLPKLIKECASKLVELGKELVAMEIEDFEYHMEEH
;
A
#
# COMPACT_ATOMS: atom_id res chain seq x y z
N MET A 1 -12.90 35.52 2.58
CA MET A 1 -12.58 34.16 2.10
C MET A 1 -13.90 33.49 1.70
N ALA A 2 -13.91 32.24 1.25
CA ALA A 2 -15.14 31.50 0.95
C ALA A 2 -15.19 30.23 1.80
N CYS A 3 -16.39 29.79 2.17
CA CYS A 3 -16.62 28.54 2.90
C CYS A 3 -15.98 27.34 2.16
N ARG A 4 -15.26 26.48 2.89
CA ARG A 4 -14.47 25.35 2.37
C ARG A 4 -15.12 23.99 2.62
N HIS A 5 -16.39 23.96 3.02
CA HIS A 5 -17.09 22.73 3.39
C HIS A 5 -16.98 21.61 2.33
N ASP A 6 -17.11 21.96 1.05
CA ASP A 6 -17.00 21.01 -0.07
C ASP A 6 -15.56 20.49 -0.28
N ASP A 7 -14.55 21.32 -0.02
CA ASP A 7 -13.13 20.91 -0.11
C ASP A 7 -12.77 19.95 1.03
N ILE A 8 -13.24 20.25 2.25
CA ILE A 8 -13.08 19.40 3.43
C ILE A 8 -13.75 18.04 3.18
N ALA A 9 -14.96 18.03 2.64
CA ALA A 9 -15.67 16.79 2.32
C ALA A 9 -14.94 15.93 1.27
N ARG A 10 -14.39 16.57 0.22
CA ARG A 10 -13.58 15.89 -0.80
C ARG A 10 -12.30 15.31 -0.22
N CYS A 11 -11.58 16.09 0.60
CA CYS A 11 -10.35 15.63 1.25
C CYS A 11 -10.60 14.44 2.19
N LYS A 12 -11.69 14.46 2.96
CA LYS A 12 -12.14 13.31 3.77
C LYS A 12 -12.41 12.07 2.91
N SER A 13 -13.06 12.25 1.76
CA SER A 13 -13.31 11.14 0.82
C SER A 13 -12.01 10.57 0.25
N ASP A 14 -11.05 11.41 -0.11
CA ASP A 14 -9.76 10.97 -0.66
C ASP A 14 -8.93 10.22 0.39
N ILE A 15 -8.91 10.70 1.65
CA ILE A 15 -8.31 9.99 2.78
C ILE A 15 -8.91 8.60 2.94
N GLN A 16 -10.24 8.50 2.91
CA GLN A 16 -10.92 7.21 3.03
C GLN A 16 -10.53 6.25 1.91
N LYS A 17 -10.57 6.69 0.65
CA LYS A 17 -10.17 5.86 -0.50
C LYS A 17 -8.73 5.38 -0.42
N ILE A 18 -7.80 6.26 -0.02
CA ILE A 18 -6.38 5.88 0.11
C ILE A 18 -6.19 4.89 1.26
N THR A 19 -6.99 5.00 2.31
CA THR A 19 -6.97 4.05 3.43
C THR A 19 -7.43 2.66 2.95
N GLU A 20 -8.56 2.59 2.24
CA GLU A 20 -9.07 1.34 1.65
C GLU A 20 -8.05 0.70 0.69
N ILE A 21 -7.38 1.51 -0.15
CA ILE A 21 -6.30 1.04 -1.02
C ILE A 21 -5.12 0.49 -0.21
N GLY A 22 -4.71 1.18 0.85
CA GLY A 22 -3.61 0.75 1.72
C GLY A 22 -3.89 -0.59 2.40
N GLU A 23 -5.14 -0.81 2.84
CA GLU A 23 -5.58 -2.08 3.43
C GLU A 23 -5.53 -3.23 2.41
N LEU A 24 -6.00 -2.99 1.17
CA LEU A 24 -5.92 -3.98 0.10
C LEU A 24 -4.47 -4.36 -0.23
N LEU A 25 -3.57 -3.39 -0.32
CA LEU A 25 -2.15 -3.64 -0.57
C LEU A 25 -1.49 -4.46 0.56
N ALA A 26 -1.87 -4.22 1.82
CA ALA A 26 -1.38 -5.01 2.95
C ALA A 26 -1.85 -6.47 2.90
N VAL A 27 -3.09 -6.72 2.45
CA VAL A 27 -3.59 -8.08 2.20
C VAL A 27 -2.79 -8.76 1.09
N GLU A 28 -2.54 -8.07 -0.03
CA GLU A 28 -1.74 -8.60 -1.13
C GLU A 28 -0.29 -8.93 -0.71
N GLU A 29 0.34 -8.09 0.12
CA GLU A 29 1.68 -8.36 0.67
C GLU A 29 1.70 -9.65 1.50
N GLY A 30 0.67 -9.86 2.33
CA GLY A 30 0.52 -11.09 3.11
C GLY A 30 0.35 -12.34 2.22
N ILE A 31 -0.43 -12.23 1.15
CA ILE A 31 -0.61 -13.33 0.18
C ILE A 31 0.70 -13.61 -0.56
N ASN A 32 1.42 -12.58 -1.00
CA ASN A 32 2.71 -12.75 -1.69
C ASN A 32 3.76 -13.44 -0.79
N LEU A 33 3.78 -13.10 0.50
CA LEU A 33 4.63 -13.77 1.49
C LEU A 33 4.28 -15.27 1.62
N LEU A 34 2.98 -15.60 1.72
CA LEU A 34 2.51 -16.98 1.78
C LEU A 34 2.89 -17.77 0.52
N VAL A 35 2.68 -17.20 -0.66
CA VAL A 35 3.04 -17.82 -1.94
C VAL A 35 4.56 -18.08 -1.99
N THR A 36 5.37 -17.11 -1.57
CA THR A 36 6.83 -17.26 -1.52
C THR A 36 7.27 -18.38 -0.56
N LEU A 37 6.62 -18.51 0.60
CA LEU A 37 6.89 -19.58 1.56
C LEU A 37 6.52 -20.96 1.00
N GLU A 38 5.34 -21.09 0.37
CA GLU A 38 4.88 -22.33 -0.26
C GLU A 38 5.79 -22.75 -1.41
N LEU A 39 6.22 -21.81 -2.26
CA LEU A 39 7.16 -22.08 -3.35
C LEU A 39 8.53 -22.52 -2.82
N SER A 40 9.04 -21.86 -1.77
CA SER A 40 10.29 -22.26 -1.11
C SER A 40 10.20 -23.65 -0.47
N SER A 41 9.05 -23.98 0.14
CA SER A 41 8.75 -25.30 0.70
C SER A 41 8.71 -26.37 -0.39
N LEU A 42 8.03 -26.10 -1.50
CA LEU A 42 7.97 -26.98 -2.66
C LEU A 42 9.36 -27.22 -3.25
N ALA A 43 10.16 -26.16 -3.45
CA ALA A 43 11.52 -26.27 -3.94
C ALA A 43 12.40 -27.14 -3.03
N SER A 44 12.27 -26.99 -1.71
CA SER A 44 13.01 -27.79 -0.71
C SER A 44 12.58 -29.26 -0.72
N ASN A 45 11.28 -29.54 -0.84
CA ASN A 45 10.77 -30.90 -0.99
C ASN A 45 11.22 -31.53 -2.31
N CYS A 46 11.28 -30.76 -3.39
CA CYS A 46 11.82 -31.21 -4.66
C CYS A 46 13.32 -31.51 -4.57
N GLU A 47 14.13 -30.69 -3.89
CA GLU A 47 15.55 -30.97 -3.61
C GLU A 47 15.75 -32.30 -2.89
N ALA A 48 14.89 -32.60 -1.91
CA ALA A 48 14.95 -33.84 -1.15
C ALA A 48 14.54 -35.08 -1.98
N THR A 49 13.74 -34.90 -3.04
CA THR A 49 13.11 -36.02 -3.78
C THR A 49 13.72 -36.25 -5.17
N PHE A 50 14.25 -35.21 -5.82
CA PHE A 50 14.84 -35.28 -7.16
C PHE A 50 16.03 -34.32 -7.28
N SER A 51 17.23 -34.82 -7.56
CA SER A 51 18.35 -33.96 -7.99
C SER A 51 18.15 -33.54 -9.46
N CYS A 52 17.10 -32.77 -9.74
CA CYS A 52 16.86 -32.29 -11.10
C CYS A 52 17.89 -31.22 -11.46
N ILE A 53 18.55 -31.38 -12.61
CA ILE A 53 19.54 -30.48 -13.21
C ILE A 53 19.04 -29.02 -13.31
N ASN A 54 17.73 -28.79 -13.21
CA ASN A 54 17.05 -27.52 -13.50
C ASN A 54 16.64 -26.74 -12.24
N MET A 55 17.12 -27.14 -11.05
CA MET A 55 16.71 -26.56 -9.77
C MET A 55 17.12 -25.09 -9.60
N GLU A 56 18.31 -24.73 -10.10
CA GLU A 56 18.76 -23.33 -10.16
C GLU A 56 17.90 -22.48 -11.11
N GLU A 57 17.47 -23.05 -12.24
CA GLU A 57 16.60 -22.40 -13.22
C GLU A 57 15.22 -22.12 -12.62
N LEU A 58 14.67 -23.08 -11.87
CA LEU A 58 13.38 -22.94 -11.18
C LEU A 58 13.45 -21.84 -10.10
N LYS A 59 14.48 -21.84 -9.25
CA LYS A 59 14.71 -20.80 -8.24
C LYS A 59 14.92 -19.42 -8.87
N SER A 60 15.59 -19.35 -10.02
CA SER A 60 15.79 -18.11 -10.78
C SER A 60 14.47 -17.54 -11.29
N GLU A 61 13.64 -18.36 -11.93
CA GLU A 61 12.34 -17.92 -12.46
C GLU A 61 11.36 -17.55 -11.34
N GLU A 62 11.33 -18.31 -10.23
CA GLU A 62 10.55 -17.97 -9.04
C GLU A 62 10.93 -16.58 -8.49
N LYS A 63 12.25 -16.36 -8.35
CA LYS A 63 12.79 -15.08 -7.86
C LYS A 63 12.46 -13.95 -8.83
N LYS A 64 12.45 -14.20 -10.13
CA LYS A 64 12.08 -13.23 -11.16
C LYS A 64 10.59 -12.88 -11.11
N LEU A 65 9.72 -13.88 -10.94
CA LEU A 65 8.27 -13.73 -10.87
C LEU A 65 7.86 -12.91 -9.63
N ASN A 66 8.50 -13.17 -8.50
CA ASN A 66 8.18 -12.51 -7.23
C ASN A 66 8.94 -11.19 -7.01
N LYS A 67 9.97 -10.88 -7.81
CA LYS A 67 10.80 -9.68 -7.63
C LYS A 67 9.99 -8.40 -7.79
N ASP A 68 9.22 -8.30 -8.87
CA ASP A 68 8.47 -7.07 -9.16
C ASP A 68 7.43 -6.82 -8.06
N ILE A 69 6.74 -7.86 -7.60
CA ILE A 69 5.75 -7.77 -6.52
C ILE A 69 6.42 -7.43 -5.18
N SER A 70 7.54 -8.08 -4.85
CA SER A 70 8.26 -7.87 -3.60
C SER A 70 8.94 -6.50 -3.51
N ASP A 71 9.28 -5.89 -4.64
CA ASP A 71 9.89 -4.55 -4.69
C ASP A 71 8.81 -3.44 -4.78
N LEU A 72 7.70 -3.67 -5.49
CA LEU A 72 6.64 -2.66 -5.68
C LEU A 72 5.69 -2.55 -4.48
N LEU A 73 5.25 -3.65 -3.88
CA LEU A 73 4.23 -3.61 -2.81
C LEU A 73 4.67 -2.78 -1.60
N PRO A 74 5.87 -2.98 -1.02
CA PRO A 74 6.30 -2.17 0.13
C PRO A 74 6.43 -0.68 -0.21
N LYS A 75 6.80 -0.38 -1.47
CA LYS A 75 6.91 1.00 -1.96
C LYS A 75 5.54 1.66 -2.05
N LEU A 76 4.55 0.99 -2.63
CA LEU A 76 3.17 1.49 -2.74
C LEU A 76 2.54 1.69 -1.35
N ILE A 77 2.73 0.75 -0.42
CA ILE A 77 2.27 0.89 0.97
C ILE A 77 2.86 2.14 1.62
N LYS A 78 4.17 2.37 1.43
CA LYS A 78 4.85 3.55 1.95
C LYS A 78 4.35 4.86 1.31
N GLU A 79 4.08 4.85 0.01
CA GLU A 79 3.51 6.00 -0.70
C GLU A 79 2.11 6.34 -0.19
N CYS A 80 1.23 5.34 -0.01
CA CYS A 80 -0.09 5.52 0.60
C CYS A 80 0.00 6.11 2.01
N ALA A 81 0.86 5.55 2.86
CA ALA A 81 1.06 6.05 4.23
C ALA A 81 1.56 7.51 4.24
N SER A 82 2.50 7.84 3.36
CA SER A 82 3.01 9.21 3.23
C SER A 82 1.92 10.18 2.78
N LYS A 83 1.10 9.77 1.80
CA LYS A 83 0.01 10.60 1.29
C LYS A 83 -1.11 10.83 2.31
N LEU A 84 -1.42 9.82 3.14
CA LEU A 84 -2.37 9.98 4.25
C LEU A 84 -1.89 11.03 5.27
N VAL A 85 -0.59 11.06 5.57
CA VAL A 85 -0.01 12.08 6.47
C VAL A 85 -0.12 13.48 5.86
N GLU A 86 0.13 13.62 4.56
CA GLU A 86 0.00 14.90 3.86
C GLU A 86 -1.46 15.38 3.87
N LEU A 87 -2.40 14.54 3.42
CA LEU A 87 -3.82 14.89 3.36
C LEU A 87 -4.40 15.17 4.74
N GLY A 88 -3.95 14.45 5.78
CA GLY A 88 -4.36 14.73 7.15
C GLY A 88 -3.96 16.12 7.62
N LYS A 89 -2.76 16.60 7.24
CA LYS A 89 -2.32 17.97 7.55
C LYS A 89 -3.10 19.01 6.76
N GLU A 90 -3.33 18.75 5.48
CA GLU A 90 -4.14 19.64 4.63
C GLU A 90 -5.56 19.76 5.17
N LEU A 91 -6.18 18.64 5.57
CA LEU A 91 -7.52 18.63 6.15
C LEU A 91 -7.61 19.51 7.40
N VAL A 92 -6.66 19.36 8.33
CA VAL A 92 -6.62 20.17 9.55
C VAL A 92 -6.46 21.65 9.23
N ALA A 93 -5.61 22.00 8.27
CA ALA A 93 -5.44 23.39 7.84
C ALA A 93 -6.75 23.96 7.26
N MET A 94 -7.44 23.19 6.42
CA MET A 94 -8.74 23.59 5.85
C MET A 94 -9.82 23.77 6.91
N GLU A 95 -9.88 22.88 7.90
CA GLU A 95 -10.83 22.97 9.01
C GLU A 95 -10.57 24.20 9.90
N ILE A 96 -9.30 24.57 10.11
CA ILE A 96 -8.94 25.80 10.83
C ILE A 96 -9.37 27.04 10.03
N GLU A 97 -9.03 27.10 8.75
CA GLU A 97 -9.39 28.23 7.88
C GLU A 97 -10.91 28.42 7.77
N ASP A 98 -11.67 27.32 7.64
CA ASP A 98 -13.13 27.36 7.57
C ASP A 98 -13.74 27.82 8.90
N PHE A 99 -13.18 27.39 10.03
CA PHE A 99 -13.58 27.86 11.35
C PHE A 99 -13.31 29.36 11.54
N GLU A 100 -12.12 29.83 11.20
CA GLU A 100 -11.75 31.25 11.27
C GLU A 100 -12.68 32.11 10.40
N TYR A 101 -12.96 31.68 9.17
CA TYR A 101 -13.90 32.34 8.28
C TYR A 101 -15.30 32.48 8.90
N HIS A 102 -15.84 31.42 9.49
CA HIS A 102 -17.15 31.44 10.13
C HIS A 102 -17.18 32.26 11.43
N MET A 103 -16.05 32.40 12.12
CA MET A 103 -15.91 33.27 13.30
C MET A 103 -15.78 34.75 12.95
N GLU A 104 -15.20 35.09 11.79
CA GLU A 104 -15.06 36.49 11.33
C GLU A 104 -16.33 37.04 10.65
N GLU A 105 -17.19 36.18 10.11
CA GLU A 105 -18.49 36.57 9.51
C GLU A 105 -19.65 36.67 10.52
N HIS A 106 -19.40 36.40 11.81
CA HIS A 106 -20.37 36.47 12.91
C HIS A 106 -20.04 37.51 13.97
#